data_AF-A0A3M8H6L4-F1
#
_entry.id   AF-A0A3M8H6L4-F1
#
_cell.length_a   1.000
_cell.length_b   1.000
_cell.length_c   1.000
_cell.angle_alpha   90.00
_cell.angle_beta   90.00
_cell.angle_gamma   90.00
#
_symmetry.space_group_name_H-M   'P 1'
#
loop_
_entity.id
_entity.type
_entity.pdbx_description
1 polymer ?
#
loop_
_entity_poly.entity_id
_entity_poly.type
_entity_poly.pdbx_seq_one_letter_code
_entity_poly.pdbx_strand_id
1 'polypeptide(L)'
;MKINVVSAKGEDFNAVNVIVKEGQDQHAEALPKIFKKVEQVMPESYFQQLLAESNCDILIAKENQTVIGFAVVEIKKSPAFESMVERKYAYINDFGVKSNYKRGGVGTALFNACV
;
A
#
# COMPACT_ATOMS: atom_id res chain seq x y z
N MET A 1 5.38 5.52 20.82
CA MET A 1 5.19 5.75 19.38
C MET A 1 3.79 6.27 19.15
N LYS A 2 3.66 7.41 18.45
CA LYS A 2 2.36 7.99 18.05
C LYS A 2 2.25 7.87 16.54
N ILE A 3 1.40 6.96 16.07
CA ILE A 3 1.17 6.72 14.64
C ILE A 3 -0.01 7.57 14.20
N ASN A 4 0.17 8.32 13.11
CA ASN A 4 -0.91 9.00 12.41
C ASN A 4 -1.09 8.38 11.04
N VAL A 5 -2.33 8.05 10.64
CA VAL A 5 -2.63 7.52 9.31
C VAL A 5 -3.38 8.57 8.52
N VAL A 6 -2.90 8.87 7.31
CA VAL A 6 -3.48 9.88 6.41
C VAL A 6 -3.40 9.38 4.96
N SER A 7 -4.22 9.93 4.06
CA SER A 7 -4.05 9.71 2.62
C SER A 7 -2.77 10.36 2.13
N ALA A 8 -2.08 9.67 1.21
CA ALA A 8 -0.81 10.08 0.65
C ALA A 8 -0.99 11.22 -0.34
N LYS A 9 0.10 11.97 -0.54
CA LYS A 9 0.25 12.96 -1.60
C LYS A 9 1.36 12.55 -2.55
N GLY A 10 1.46 13.21 -3.70
CA GLY A 10 2.52 12.95 -4.68
C GLY A 10 3.94 13.03 -4.09
N GLU A 11 4.16 13.92 -3.11
CA GLU A 11 5.44 14.06 -2.41
C GLU A 11 5.84 12.84 -1.56
N ASP A 12 4.87 12.01 -1.15
CA ASP A 12 5.13 10.80 -0.36
C ASP A 12 5.63 9.62 -1.22
N PHE A 13 5.62 9.74 -2.55
CA PHE A 13 6.00 8.68 -3.51
C PHE A 13 7.32 8.01 -3.14
N ASN A 14 8.38 8.80 -2.99
CA ASN A 14 9.72 8.27 -2.69
C ASN A 14 9.74 7.49 -1.38
N ALA A 15 9.06 7.99 -0.35
CA ALA A 15 9.04 7.36 0.96
C ALA A 15 8.25 6.04 0.95
N VAL A 16 7.14 5.98 0.21
CA VAL A 16 6.37 4.75 -0.01
C VAL A 16 7.20 3.74 -0.80
N ASN A 17 7.82 4.16 -1.90
CA ASN A 17 8.56 3.26 -2.79
C ASN A 17 9.78 2.62 -2.11
N VAL A 18 10.42 3.31 -1.14
CA VAL A 18 11.45 2.71 -0.28
C VAL A 18 10.90 1.51 0.51
N ILE A 19 9.69 1.61 1.05
CA ILE A 19 9.06 0.51 1.81
C ILE A 19 8.63 -0.62 0.86
N VAL A 20 8.10 -0.28 -0.31
CA VAL A 20 7.77 -1.27 -1.37
C VAL A 20 9.03 -2.04 -1.77
N LYS A 21 10.18 -1.37 -1.90
CA LYS A 21 11.48 -1.99 -2.19
C LYS A 21 11.89 -3.02 -1.14
N GLU A 22 11.72 -2.73 0.15
CA GLU A 22 12.00 -3.72 1.19
C GLU A 22 11.21 -5.02 0.99
N GLY A 23 9.93 -4.92 0.61
CA GLY A 23 9.09 -6.09 0.29
C GLY A 23 9.52 -6.79 -0.99
N GLN A 24 9.80 -6.04 -2.06
CA GLN A 24 10.23 -6.58 -3.35
C GLN A 24 11.57 -7.32 -3.25
N ASP A 25 12.52 -6.79 -2.48
CA ASP A 25 13.81 -7.45 -2.28
C ASP A 25 13.61 -8.81 -1.57
N GLN A 26 12.70 -8.87 -0.59
CA GLN A 26 12.32 -10.13 0.08
C GLN A 26 11.64 -11.11 -0.88
N HIS A 27 10.73 -10.64 -1.75
CA HIS A 27 10.10 -11.47 -2.77
C HIS A 27 11.11 -12.00 -3.79
N ALA A 28 12.04 -11.16 -4.25
CA ALA A 28 13.10 -11.54 -5.19
C ALA A 28 14.08 -12.54 -4.59
N GLU A 29 14.39 -12.43 -3.29
CA GLU A 29 15.22 -13.41 -2.57
C GLU A 29 14.51 -14.76 -2.43
N ALA A 30 13.22 -14.75 -2.07
CA ALA A 30 12.46 -15.98 -1.86
C ALA A 30 12.06 -16.68 -3.17
N LEU A 31 11.73 -15.91 -4.22
CA LEU A 31 11.18 -16.39 -5.48
C LEU A 31 11.83 -15.69 -6.69
N PRO A 32 13.16 -15.86 -6.91
CA PRO A 32 13.93 -15.14 -7.93
C PRO A 32 13.52 -15.43 -9.37
N LYS A 33 12.75 -16.51 -9.62
CA LYS A 33 12.19 -16.82 -10.94
C LYS A 33 10.95 -15.99 -11.28
N ILE A 34 10.33 -15.36 -10.28
CA ILE A 34 9.11 -14.55 -10.42
C ILE A 34 9.44 -13.07 -10.20
N PHE A 35 10.27 -12.75 -9.20
CA PHE A 35 10.57 -11.39 -8.80
C PHE A 35 12.04 -11.04 -9.01
N LYS A 36 12.30 -9.78 -9.37
CA LYS A 36 13.64 -9.23 -9.59
C LYS A 36 13.90 -8.05 -8.67
N LYS A 37 15.13 -7.93 -8.17
CA LYS A 37 15.61 -6.74 -7.46
C LYS A 37 15.72 -5.55 -8.43
N VAL A 38 15.08 -4.45 -8.06
CA VAL A 38 15.08 -3.19 -8.81
C VAL A 38 15.13 -2.02 -7.83
N GLU A 39 15.65 -0.89 -8.28
CA GLU A 39 15.73 0.30 -7.41
C GLU A 39 14.36 0.97 -7.22
N GLN A 40 13.62 1.14 -8.31
CA GLN A 40 12.26 1.66 -8.29
C GLN A 40 11.29 0.53 -8.57
N VAL A 41 10.54 0.11 -7.54
CA VAL A 41 9.58 -0.99 -7.67
C VAL A 41 8.25 -0.48 -8.21
N MET A 42 7.67 0.52 -7.54
CA MET A 42 6.44 1.15 -7.97
C MET A 42 6.76 2.27 -8.96
N PRO A 43 6.24 2.23 -10.19
CA PRO A 43 6.38 3.35 -11.12
C PRO A 43 5.69 4.60 -10.59
N GLU A 44 6.33 5.76 -10.74
CA GLU A 44 5.73 7.04 -10.30
C GLU A 44 4.41 7.32 -11.02
N SER A 45 4.32 7.02 -12.32
CA SER A 45 3.07 7.16 -13.09
C SER A 45 1.92 6.34 -12.51
N TYR A 46 2.22 5.13 -12.01
CA TYR A 46 1.22 4.28 -11.37
C TYR A 46 0.78 4.85 -10.02
N PHE A 47 1.72 5.35 -9.20
CA PHE A 47 1.39 6.03 -7.94
C PHE A 47 0.50 7.27 -8.18
N GLN A 48 0.82 8.10 -9.18
CA GLN A 48 0.00 9.26 -9.53
C GLN A 48 -1.38 8.86 -10.05
N GLN A 49 -1.49 7.78 -10.82
CA GLN A 49 -2.78 7.24 -11.26
C GLN A 49 -3.64 6.83 -10.06
N LEU A 50 -3.08 6.08 -9.12
CA LEU A 50 -3.78 5.65 -7.90
C LEU A 50 -4.28 6.84 -7.07
N LEU A 51 -3.51 7.93 -6.98
CA LEU A 51 -3.95 9.17 -6.30
C LEU A 51 -5.09 9.90 -7.02
N ALA A 52 -5.22 9.71 -8.33
CA ALA A 52 -6.26 10.36 -9.15
C ALA A 52 -7.55 9.55 -9.22
N GLU A 53 -7.49 8.24 -8.94
CA GLU A 53 -8.65 7.34 -9.00
C GLU A 53 -9.54 7.48 -7.76
N SER A 54 -10.83 7.74 -7.98
CA SER A 54 -11.79 7.98 -6.89
C SER A 54 -12.17 6.72 -6.10
N ASN A 55 -11.88 5.53 -6.65
CA ASN A 55 -12.08 4.25 -5.99
C ASN A 55 -10.80 3.71 -5.35
N CYS A 56 -9.68 4.43 -5.44
CA CYS A 56 -8.41 4.06 -4.83
C CYS A 56 -8.04 5.04 -3.72
N ASP A 57 -7.34 4.55 -2.70
CA ASP A 57 -6.65 5.39 -1.73
C ASP A 57 -5.29 4.77 -1.39
N ILE A 58 -4.32 5.63 -1.16
CA ILE A 58 -2.99 5.25 -0.66
C ILE A 58 -2.90 5.82 0.74
N LEU A 59 -3.05 4.95 1.74
CA LEU A 59 -2.89 5.33 3.14
C LEU A 59 -1.43 5.23 3.54
N ILE A 60 -0.92 6.22 4.27
CA ILE A 60 0.42 6.22 4.84
C ILE A 60 0.36 6.39 6.35
N ALA A 61 1.13 5.56 7.05
CA ALA A 61 1.37 5.70 8.48
C ALA A 61 2.61 6.56 8.69
N LYS A 62 2.47 7.64 9.46
CA LYS A 62 3.55 8.54 9.85
C LYS A 62 3.84 8.44 11.35
N GLU A 63 5.12 8.41 11.69
CA GLU A 63 5.60 8.83 13.01
C GLU A 63 6.37 10.14 12.82
N ASN A 64 5.87 11.21 13.46
CA ASN A 64 6.27 12.59 13.16
C ASN A 64 6.08 12.92 11.67
N GLN A 65 7.16 13.19 10.93
CA GLN A 65 7.15 13.48 9.48
C GLN A 65 7.62 12.28 8.63
N THR A 66 7.96 11.15 9.27
CA THR A 66 8.53 9.99 8.57
C THR A 66 7.42 9.01 8.22
N VAL A 67 7.33 8.65 6.94
CA VAL A 67 6.48 7.53 6.50
C VAL A 67 7.13 6.22 6.95
N ILE A 68 6.37 5.44 7.73
CA ILE A 68 6.82 4.18 8.35
C ILE A 68 5.98 2.97 7.92
N GLY A 69 4.93 3.19 7.14
CA GLY A 69 4.14 2.15 6.51
C GLY A 69 3.15 2.73 5.51
N PHE A 70 2.58 1.88 4.67
CA PHE A 70 1.59 2.26 3.68
C PHE A 70 0.60 1.11 3.40
N ALA A 71 -0.55 1.46 2.83
CA ALA A 71 -1.52 0.53 2.27
C ALA A 71 -2.11 1.13 0.99
N VAL A 72 -2.19 0.35 -0.09
CA VAL A 72 -2.93 0.72 -1.31
C VAL A 72 -4.24 -0.05 -1.28
N VAL A 73 -5.36 0.68 -1.21
CA VAL A 73 -6.69 0.10 -1.10
C VAL A 73 -7.54 0.53 -2.28
N GLU A 74 -8.26 -0.41 -2.88
CA GLU A 74 -9.15 -0.19 -4.01
C GLU A 74 -10.54 -0.72 -3.70
N ILE A 75 -11.56 0.08 -3.94
CA ILE A 75 -12.95 -0.32 -3.85
C ILE A 75 -13.36 -1.00 -5.15
N LYS A 76 -13.59 -2.32 -5.08
CA LYS A 76 -14.02 -3.15 -6.20
C LYS A 76 -15.52 -3.46 -6.12
N LYS A 77 -16.10 -3.69 -7.29
CA LYS A 77 -17.46 -4.22 -7.44
C LYS A 77 -17.39 -5.56 -8.15
N SER A 78 -18.18 -6.53 -7.71
CA SER A 78 -18.33 -7.77 -8.46
C SER A 78 -19.05 -7.52 -9.78
N PRO A 79 -18.83 -8.35 -10.81
CA PRO A 79 -19.62 -8.29 -12.04
C PRO A 79 -21.12 -8.44 -11.76
N ALA A 80 -21.95 -7.75 -12.54
CA ALA A 80 -23.41 -7.85 -12.48
C ALA A 80 -23.90 -9.05 -13.30
N PHE A 81 -23.71 -10.26 -12.77
CA PHE A 81 -24.24 -11.50 -13.36
C PHE A 81 -25.60 -11.83 -12.75
N GLU A 82 -26.59 -12.25 -13.54
CA GLU A 82 -27.91 -12.64 -13.02
C GLU A 82 -27.84 -13.76 -11.97
N SER A 83 -26.83 -14.62 -12.07
CA SER A 83 -26.58 -15.71 -11.12
C SER A 83 -25.86 -15.27 -9.84
N MET A 84 -25.53 -13.99 -9.66
CA MET A 84 -24.76 -13.48 -8.52
C MET A 84 -25.35 -12.19 -7.94
N VAL A 85 -25.33 -12.08 -6.62
CA VAL A 85 -25.63 -10.81 -5.93
C VAL A 85 -24.41 -9.89 -6.06
N GLU A 86 -24.64 -8.66 -6.51
CA GLU A 86 -23.58 -7.64 -6.63
C GLU A 86 -23.03 -7.27 -5.24
N ARG A 87 -21.70 -7.20 -5.12
CA ARG A 87 -20.99 -6.87 -3.89
C ARG A 87 -20.01 -5.75 -4.14
N LYS A 88 -19.93 -4.83 -3.18
CA LYS A 88 -18.89 -3.80 -3.08
C LYS A 88 -17.95 -4.19 -1.94
N TYR A 89 -16.65 -4.17 -2.19
CA TYR A 89 -15.64 -4.58 -1.20
C TYR A 89 -14.34 -3.80 -1.40
N ALA A 90 -13.63 -3.57 -0.30
CA ALA A 90 -12.27 -3.03 -0.33
C ALA A 90 -11.28 -4.17 -0.62
N TYR A 91 -10.31 -3.89 -1.48
CA TYR A 91 -9.23 -4.80 -1.85
C TYR A 91 -7.90 -4.11 -1.54
N ILE A 92 -7.10 -4.70 -0.67
CA ILE A 92 -5.76 -4.20 -0.35
C ILE A 92 -4.81 -4.75 -1.41
N ASN A 93 -4.36 -3.90 -2.34
CA ASN A 93 -3.43 -4.26 -3.40
C ASN A 93 -2.01 -4.46 -2.84
N ASP A 94 -1.56 -3.50 -2.03
CA ASP A 94 -0.24 -3.53 -1.39
C ASP A 94 -0.34 -3.10 0.07
N PHE A 95 0.49 -3.69 0.93
CA PHE A 95 0.51 -3.38 2.34
C PHE A 95 1.92 -3.60 2.91
N GLY A 96 2.52 -2.53 3.45
CA GLY A 96 3.90 -2.56 3.89
C GLY A 96 4.14 -1.78 5.17
N VAL A 97 4.97 -2.33 6.05
CA VAL A 97 5.52 -1.63 7.22
C VAL A 97 7.03 -1.69 7.12
N LYS A 98 7.67 -0.53 7.27
CA LYS A 98 9.13 -0.41 7.26
C LYS A 98 9.72 -1.35 8.31
N SER A 99 10.73 -2.14 7.91
CA SER A 99 11.33 -3.22 8.70
C SER A 99 11.60 -2.87 10.16
N ASN A 100 12.22 -1.73 10.41
CA ASN A 100 12.59 -1.25 11.76
C ASN A 100 11.39 -0.76 12.61
N TYR A 101 10.19 -0.67 12.04
CA TYR A 101 8.96 -0.24 12.71
C TYR A 101 7.94 -1.38 12.85
N LYS A 102 8.30 -2.61 12.42
CA LYS A 102 7.47 -3.81 12.61
C LYS A 102 7.31 -4.13 14.10
N ARG A 103 6.21 -4.81 14.45
CA ARG A 103 5.81 -5.15 15.84
C ARG A 103 5.57 -3.93 16.76
N GLY A 104 5.51 -2.71 16.21
CA GLY A 104 5.12 -1.51 16.95
C GLY A 104 3.62 -1.15 16.88
N GLY A 105 2.81 -1.90 16.13
CA GLY A 105 1.38 -1.59 15.92
C GLY A 105 1.08 -0.75 14.66
N VAL A 106 2.08 -0.43 13.83
CA VAL A 106 1.89 0.30 12.55
C VAL A 106 0.92 -0.43 11.62
N GLY A 107 1.07 -1.75 11.46
CA GLY A 107 0.19 -2.55 10.64
C GLY A 107 -1.26 -2.53 11.15
N THR A 108 -1.46 -2.62 12.46
CA THR A 108 -2.81 -2.51 13.04
C THR A 108 -3.44 -1.13 12.80
N ALA A 109 -2.65 -0.06 12.95
CA ALA A 109 -3.13 1.30 12.67
C ALA A 109 -3.54 1.49 11.21
N LEU A 110 -2.73 1.00 10.26
CA LEU A 110 -3.06 1.03 8.82
C LEU A 110 -4.30 0.19 8.50
N PHE A 111 -4.35 -1.05 9.00
CA PHE A 111 -5.46 -1.96 8.72
C PHE A 111 -6.79 -1.41 9.24
N ASN A 112 -6.79 -0.81 10.44
CA ASN A 112 -7.96 -0.15 11.01
C ASN A 112 -8.37 1.14 10.27
N ALA A 113 -7.54 1.66 9.37
CA ALA A 113 -7.86 2.80 8.52
C ALA A 113 -8.36 2.37 7.12
N CYS A 114 -8.21 1.09 6.76
CA CYS A 114 -8.64 0.54 5.46
C CYS A 114 -10.17 0.22 5.40
N VAL A 115 -11.00 0.95 6.15
CA VAL A 115 -12.42 0.62 6.41
C VAL A 115 -13.37 1.46 5.59
#